data_AF-A0A8I2K2S2-F1
#
_entry.id   AF-A0A8I2K2S2-F1
#
_cell.length_a   1.000
_cell.length_b   1.000
_cell.length_c   1.000
_cell.angle_alpha   90.00
_cell.angle_beta   90.00
_cell.angle_gamma   90.00
#
_symmetry.space_group_name_H-M   'P 1'
#
loop_
_entity.id
_entity.type
_entity.pdbx_description
1 polymer ?
#
loop_
_entity_poly.entity_id
_entity_poly.type
_entity_poly.pdbx_seq_one_letter_code
_entity_poly.pdbx_strand_id
1 'polypeptide(L)'
;MTLPQWSRKTMLLNMALFYPMLLLGGYLLWETYIVFFWIYLFMWIGILTLGRYYVCRPCPYCGQDCPSFGFSYLALLFPKSKAEGFNRCAGMIDIVFIFLSLLLPIAVWILSFFGKIAAFSTIKHILIAAYLILAAVVVTVHQVTGCSKCEIAECQASKAAKEKKMPVK
;
A
#
# COMPACT_ATOMS: atom_id res chain seq x y z
N MET A 1 5.17 -6.74 -26.51
CA MET A 1 4.06 -5.90 -26.02
C MET A 1 4.67 -4.72 -25.27
N THR A 2 4.40 -3.48 -25.70
CA THR A 2 4.89 -2.28 -24.99
C THR A 2 3.94 -1.98 -23.84
N LEU A 3 4.40 -2.13 -22.61
CA LEU A 3 3.61 -1.86 -21.42
C LEU A 3 3.33 -0.34 -21.29
N PRO A 4 2.18 0.06 -20.74
CA PRO A 4 1.84 1.46 -20.55
C PRO A 4 2.83 2.12 -19.58
N GLN A 5 3.39 3.24 -20.01
CA GLN A 5 4.22 4.08 -19.14
C GLN A 5 3.33 4.95 -18.24
N TRP A 6 3.71 5.04 -16.97
CA TRP A 6 2.97 5.83 -15.98
C TRP A 6 3.45 7.27 -15.98
N SER A 7 2.51 8.21 -15.88
CA SER A 7 2.89 9.61 -15.81
C SER A 7 3.58 9.93 -14.48
N ARG A 8 4.67 10.72 -14.53
CA ARG A 8 5.37 11.19 -13.32
C ARG A 8 4.43 11.86 -12.31
N LYS A 9 3.41 12.58 -12.79
CA LYS A 9 2.38 13.21 -11.95
C LYS A 9 1.60 12.16 -11.15
N THR A 10 1.21 11.06 -11.78
CA THR A 10 0.55 9.94 -11.10
C THR A 10 1.45 9.31 -10.03
N MET A 11 2.74 9.15 -10.33
CA MET A 11 3.71 8.60 -9.37
C MET A 11 3.85 9.49 -8.14
N LEU A 12 4.08 10.78 -8.37
CA LEU A 12 4.21 11.77 -7.31
C LEU A 12 2.94 11.86 -6.46
N LEU A 13 1.76 11.82 -7.08
CA LEU A 13 0.49 11.84 -6.35
C LEU A 13 0.34 10.62 -5.43
N ASN A 14 0.61 9.41 -5.93
CA ASN A 14 0.54 8.20 -5.10
C ASN A 14 1.54 8.26 -3.94
N MET A 15 2.77 8.71 -4.18
CA MET A 15 3.78 8.88 -3.13
C MET A 15 3.37 9.94 -2.09
N ALA A 16 2.92 11.10 -2.55
CA ALA A 16 2.54 12.22 -1.70
C ALA A 16 1.31 11.91 -0.83
N LEU A 17 0.47 10.95 -1.22
CA LEU A 17 -0.63 10.48 -0.37
C LEU A 17 -0.17 9.33 0.55
N PHE A 18 0.62 8.40 0.02
CA PHE A 18 1.01 7.19 0.73
C PHE A 18 1.97 7.45 1.89
N TYR A 19 3.05 8.22 1.70
CA TYR A 19 4.03 8.43 2.77
C TYR A 19 3.49 9.23 3.96
N PRO A 20 2.72 10.32 3.77
CA PRO A 20 2.09 10.99 4.90
C PRO A 20 1.10 10.09 5.66
N MET A 21 0.37 9.22 4.96
CA MET A 21 -0.48 8.21 5.60
C MET A 21 0.34 7.26 6.47
N LEU A 22 1.46 6.75 5.94
CA LEU A 22 2.37 5.86 6.66
C LEU A 22 2.95 6.54 7.90
N LEU A 23 3.44 7.77 7.75
CA LEU A 23 4.00 8.55 8.86
C LEU A 23 2.94 8.87 9.92
N LEU A 24 1.72 9.22 9.52
CA LEU A 24 0.63 9.49 10.44
C LEU A 24 0.22 8.24 11.22
N GLY A 25 0.10 7.09 10.55
CA GLY A 25 -0.16 5.81 11.20
C GLY A 25 0.94 5.42 12.19
N GLY A 26 2.21 5.58 11.78
CA GLY A 26 3.36 5.36 12.65
C GLY A 26 3.37 6.29 13.87
N TYR A 27 3.12 7.60 13.68
CA TYR A 27 3.04 8.58 14.75
C TYR A 27 1.95 8.24 15.78
N LEU A 28 0.75 7.89 15.32
CA LEU A 28 -0.36 7.48 16.18
C LEU A 28 -0.02 6.27 17.06
N LEU A 29 0.69 5.30 16.47
CA LEU A 29 1.17 4.12 17.19
C LEU A 29 2.30 4.45 18.15
N TRP A 30 3.27 5.29 17.75
CA TRP A 30 4.38 5.71 18.60
C TRP A 30 3.89 6.38 19.89
N GLU A 31 2.99 7.33 19.75
CA GLU A 31 2.44 8.14 20.85
C GLU A 31 1.49 7.37 21.78
N THR A 32 1.04 6.19 21.38
CA THR A 32 0.02 5.44 22.12
C THR A 32 0.57 4.11 22.62
N TYR A 33 1.19 3.33 21.74
CA TYR A 33 1.75 2.02 22.02
C TYR A 33 3.03 1.76 21.22
N ILE A 34 4.17 2.06 21.84
CA ILE A 34 5.50 1.89 21.23
C ILE A 34 5.76 0.48 20.69
N VAL A 35 5.22 -0.56 21.33
CA VAL A 35 5.36 -1.96 20.85
C VAL A 35 4.66 -2.14 19.50
N PHE A 36 3.43 -1.64 19.35
CA PHE A 36 2.71 -1.70 18.07
C PHE A 36 3.38 -0.84 16.99
N PHE A 37 4.02 0.27 17.37
CA PHE A 37 4.86 1.04 16.44
C PHE A 37 6.02 0.21 15.88
N TRP A 38 6.75 -0.54 16.72
CA TRP A 38 7.83 -1.39 16.21
C TRP A 38 7.31 -2.48 15.28
N ILE A 39 6.20 -3.13 15.63
CA ILE A 39 5.54 -4.11 14.75
C ILE A 39 5.20 -3.46 13.40
N TYR A 40 4.56 -2.29 13.42
CA TYR A 40 4.23 -1.52 12.22
C TYR A 40 5.46 -1.20 11.37
N LEU A 41 6.53 -0.70 11.99
CA LEU A 41 7.76 -0.32 11.31
C LEU A 41 8.43 -1.54 10.66
N PHE A 42 8.57 -2.65 11.39
CA PHE A 42 9.17 -3.87 10.85
C PHE A 42 8.33 -4.47 9.72
N MET A 43 6.99 -4.43 9.82
CA MET A 43 6.11 -4.84 8.72
C MET A 43 6.35 -3.99 7.48
N TRP A 44 6.41 -2.65 7.61
CA TRP A 44 6.70 -1.78 6.47
C TRP A 44 8.09 -1.99 5.88
N ILE A 45 9.12 -2.14 6.71
CA ILE A 45 10.47 -2.48 6.22
C ILE A 45 10.42 -3.80 5.45
N GLY A 46 9.74 -4.82 5.96
CA GLY A 46 9.56 -6.11 5.27
C GLY A 46 8.81 -5.98 3.94
N ILE A 47 7.72 -5.21 3.90
CA ILE A 47 6.96 -4.93 2.67
C ILE A 47 7.82 -4.21 1.64
N LEU A 48 8.55 -3.17 2.06
CA LEU A 48 9.39 -2.32 1.21
C LEU A 48 10.62 -3.04 0.67
N THR A 49 11.18 -3.97 1.45
CA THR A 49 12.38 -4.73 1.08
C THR A 49 12.00 -6.06 0.45
N LEU A 50 11.53 -7.03 1.25
CA LEU A 50 11.24 -8.40 0.82
C LEU A 50 10.01 -8.45 -0.09
N GLY A 51 8.91 -7.80 0.29
CA GLY A 51 7.68 -7.78 -0.51
C GLY A 51 7.97 -7.24 -1.91
N ARG A 52 8.56 -6.05 -2.00
CA ARG A 52 8.97 -5.46 -3.28
C ARG A 52 10.00 -6.31 -4.02
N TYR A 53 10.99 -6.89 -3.35
CA TYR A 53 11.96 -7.75 -4.00
C TYR A 53 11.29 -8.94 -4.71
N TYR A 54 10.41 -9.67 -4.03
CA TYR A 54 9.75 -10.85 -4.61
C TYR A 54 8.66 -10.49 -5.64
N VAL A 55 8.01 -9.34 -5.49
CA VAL A 55 6.95 -8.90 -6.40
C VAL A 55 7.53 -8.19 -7.64
N CYS A 56 8.48 -7.27 -7.47
CA CYS A 56 8.98 -6.42 -8.54
C CYS A 56 10.01 -7.12 -9.44
N ARG A 57 10.90 -7.97 -8.92
CA ARG A 57 11.95 -8.61 -9.73
C ARG A 57 11.44 -9.43 -10.93
N PRO A 58 10.38 -10.25 -10.80
CA PRO A 58 9.85 -11.03 -11.92
C PRO A 58 8.70 -10.29 -12.64
N CYS A 59 8.31 -9.10 -12.17
CA CYS A 59 7.24 -8.30 -12.75
C CYS A 59 7.61 -7.80 -14.15
N PRO A 60 6.66 -7.79 -15.10
CA PRO A 60 6.89 -7.20 -16.43
C PRO A 60 7.28 -5.70 -16.40
N TYR A 61 6.86 -4.96 -15.36
CA TYR A 61 7.24 -3.56 -15.14
C TYR A 61 8.59 -3.40 -14.39
N CYS A 62 9.38 -4.46 -14.19
CA CYS A 62 10.68 -4.35 -13.52
C CYS A 62 11.60 -3.37 -14.27
N GLY A 63 12.21 -2.43 -13.55
CA GLY A 63 13.03 -1.37 -14.15
C GLY A 63 12.23 -0.24 -14.81
N GLN A 64 10.91 -0.19 -14.60
CA GLN A 64 10.03 0.89 -15.05
C GLN A 64 9.27 1.48 -13.86
N ASP A 65 8.82 2.73 -13.99
CA ASP A 65 7.95 3.36 -13.00
C ASP A 65 6.66 2.55 -12.85
N CYS A 66 6.15 2.38 -11.62
CA CYS A 66 4.93 1.60 -11.36
C CYS A 66 4.11 2.20 -10.20
N PRO A 67 2.80 2.47 -10.34
CA PRO A 67 1.97 3.10 -9.31
C PRO A 67 1.72 2.25 -8.06
N SER A 68 2.36 1.08 -7.90
CA SER A 68 2.13 0.16 -6.78
C SER A 68 2.29 0.87 -5.43
N PHE A 69 1.18 1.23 -4.78
CA PHE A 69 1.09 1.83 -3.44
C PHE A 69 2.19 2.86 -3.09
N GLY A 70 2.51 3.80 -4.00
CA GLY A 70 3.53 4.82 -3.74
C GLY A 70 4.99 4.32 -3.76
N PHE A 71 5.23 3.09 -4.21
CA PHE A 71 6.54 2.45 -4.33
C PHE A 71 7.18 2.62 -5.71
N SER A 72 6.79 3.67 -6.42
CA SER A 72 7.04 3.84 -7.84
C SER A 72 8.48 3.69 -8.29
N TYR A 73 9.40 4.18 -7.47
CA TYR A 73 10.83 4.15 -7.76
C TYR A 73 11.54 2.93 -7.14
N LEU A 74 10.91 2.21 -6.22
CA LEU A 74 11.52 1.04 -5.58
C LEU A 74 11.71 -0.10 -6.58
N ALA A 75 10.86 -0.20 -7.60
CA ALA A 75 11.03 -1.16 -8.69
C ALA A 75 12.34 -0.97 -9.49
N LEU A 76 12.94 0.23 -9.45
CA LEU A 76 14.23 0.53 -10.09
C LEU A 76 15.42 0.02 -9.28
N LEU A 77 15.24 -0.23 -7.97
CA LEU A 77 16.33 -0.63 -7.07
C LEU A 77 16.65 -2.13 -7.15
N PHE A 78 15.78 -2.95 -7.73
CA PHE A 78 15.93 -4.39 -7.74
C PHE A 78 16.39 -4.91 -9.11
N PRO A 79 17.36 -5.84 -9.15
CA PRO A 79 17.84 -6.40 -10.41
C PRO A 79 16.75 -7.23 -11.09
N LYS A 80 16.59 -7.12 -12.41
CA LYS A 80 15.59 -7.92 -13.14
C LYS A 80 15.85 -9.43 -12.96
N SER A 81 14.79 -10.20 -12.73
CA SER A 81 14.88 -11.68 -12.70
C SER A 81 14.88 -12.25 -14.12
N LYS A 82 15.51 -13.41 -14.32
CA LYS A 82 15.41 -14.19 -15.57
C LYS A 82 14.08 -14.97 -15.65
N ALA A 83 13.44 -15.23 -14.51
CA ALA A 83 12.10 -15.81 -14.48
C ALA A 83 11.10 -14.70 -14.79
N GLU A 84 10.51 -14.76 -15.99
CA GLU A 84 9.48 -13.82 -16.43
C GLU A 84 8.11 -14.27 -15.91
N GLY A 85 7.39 -13.39 -15.22
CA GLY A 85 6.01 -13.64 -14.78
C GLY A 85 5.69 -13.09 -13.40
N PHE A 86 4.47 -12.59 -13.22
CA PHE A 86 4.03 -12.08 -11.92
C PHE A 86 3.87 -13.23 -10.91
N ASN A 87 4.67 -13.22 -9.84
CA ASN A 87 4.52 -14.19 -8.75
C ASN A 87 3.24 -13.86 -7.94
N ARG A 88 2.14 -14.52 -8.30
CA ARG A 88 0.83 -14.32 -7.68
C ARG A 88 0.84 -14.53 -6.17
N CYS A 89 1.56 -15.54 -5.69
CA CYS A 89 1.64 -15.83 -4.26
C CYS A 89 2.33 -14.69 -3.51
N ALA A 90 3.49 -14.25 -3.99
CA ALA A 90 4.21 -13.09 -3.42
C ALA A 90 3.35 -11.82 -3.47
N GLY A 91 2.65 -11.57 -4.58
CA GLY A 91 1.75 -10.42 -4.71
C GLY A 91 0.58 -10.46 -3.74
N MET A 92 -0.03 -11.63 -3.49
CA MET A 92 -1.10 -11.76 -2.51
C MET A 92 -0.60 -11.56 -1.07
N ILE A 93 0.55 -12.16 -0.72
CA ILE A 93 1.18 -11.98 0.58
C ILE A 93 1.47 -10.49 0.82
N ASP A 94 2.10 -9.83 -0.14
CA ASP A 94 2.43 -8.41 -0.09
C ASP A 94 1.18 -7.53 0.13
N ILE A 95 0.09 -7.78 -0.62
CA ILE A 95 -1.19 -7.08 -0.42
C ILE A 95 -1.74 -7.32 1.01
N VAL A 96 -1.75 -8.57 1.49
CA VAL A 96 -2.26 -8.90 2.83
C VAL A 96 -1.45 -8.17 3.91
N PHE A 97 -0.13 -8.17 3.81
CA PHE A 97 0.73 -7.47 4.77
C PHE A 97 0.54 -5.95 4.74
N ILE A 98 0.33 -5.36 3.55
CA ILE A 98 -0.04 -3.94 3.42
C ILE A 98 -1.35 -3.67 4.17
N PHE A 99 -2.40 -4.45 3.91
CA PHE A 99 -3.69 -4.26 4.59
C PHE A 99 -3.58 -4.43 6.10
N LEU A 100 -2.88 -5.46 6.58
CA LEU A 100 -2.64 -5.65 8.01
C LEU A 100 -1.90 -4.47 8.63
N SER A 101 -0.88 -3.94 7.95
CA SER A 101 -0.14 -2.75 8.41
C SER A 101 -1.05 -1.52 8.46
N LEU A 102 -1.89 -1.31 7.45
CA LEU A 102 -2.83 -0.19 7.39
C LEU A 102 -3.94 -0.28 8.46
N LEU A 103 -4.35 -1.48 8.84
CA LEU A 103 -5.36 -1.71 9.86
C LEU A 103 -4.81 -1.57 11.29
N LEU A 104 -3.48 -1.61 11.48
CA LEU A 104 -2.90 -1.64 12.83
C LEU A 104 -3.20 -0.39 13.67
N PRO A 105 -3.08 0.86 13.15
CA PRO A 105 -3.50 2.06 13.90
C PRO A 105 -4.99 2.03 14.28
N ILE A 106 -5.83 1.46 13.42
CA ILE A 106 -7.27 1.33 13.65
C ILE A 106 -7.55 0.29 14.74
N ALA A 107 -6.85 -0.84 14.71
CA ALA A 107 -6.96 -1.88 15.72
C ALA A 107 -6.60 -1.35 17.11
N VAL A 108 -5.50 -0.60 17.23
CA VAL A 108 -5.12 0.08 18.48
C VAL A 108 -6.20 1.06 18.91
N TRP A 109 -6.70 1.92 18.00
CA TRP A 109 -7.80 2.82 18.31
C TRP A 109 -9.05 2.09 18.84
N ILE A 110 -9.46 0.98 18.21
CA ILE A 110 -10.59 0.16 18.66
C ILE A 110 -10.33 -0.42 20.06
N LEU A 111 -9.13 -0.95 20.31
CA LEU A 111 -8.76 -1.50 21.62
C LEU A 111 -8.82 -0.44 22.73
N SER A 112 -8.62 0.85 22.40
CA SER A 112 -8.71 1.95 23.37
C SER A 112 -10.13 2.17 23.88
N PHE A 113 -11.14 1.98 23.04
CA PHE A 113 -12.54 2.06 23.46
C PHE A 113 -12.92 0.98 24.46
N PHE A 114 -12.32 -0.21 24.35
CA PHE A 114 -12.57 -1.32 25.27
C PHE A 114 -11.77 -1.21 26.57
N GLY A 115 -11.05 -0.11 26.81
CA GLY A 115 -10.23 0.09 28.00
C GLY A 115 -9.06 -0.90 28.12
N LYS A 116 -8.72 -1.61 27.04
CA LYS A 116 -7.55 -2.51 27.01
C LYS A 116 -6.24 -1.75 26.92
N ILE A 117 -6.34 -0.49 26.50
CA ILE A 117 -5.22 0.39 26.32
C ILE A 117 -5.55 1.83 26.74
N ALA A 118 -4.52 2.68 26.86
CA ALA A 118 -4.66 4.08 27.22
C ALA A 118 -5.64 4.81 26.31
N ALA A 119 -6.54 5.59 26.93
CA ALA A 119 -7.57 6.32 26.21
C ALA A 119 -6.96 7.33 25.25
N PHE A 120 -7.56 7.44 24.06
CA PHE A 120 -7.17 8.44 23.08
C PHE A 120 -7.65 9.82 23.54
N SER A 121 -6.82 10.85 23.38
CA SER A 121 -7.25 12.23 23.56
C SER A 121 -8.08 12.68 22.35
N THR A 122 -8.84 13.77 22.49
CA THR A 122 -9.62 14.37 21.38
C THR A 122 -8.76 14.63 20.14
N ILE A 123 -7.52 15.09 20.31
CA ILE A 123 -6.58 15.31 19.21
C ILE A 123 -6.26 13.97 18.50
N LYS A 124 -6.00 12.89 19.24
CA LYS A 124 -5.73 11.58 18.65
C LYS A 124 -6.93 11.02 17.87
N HIS A 125 -8.17 11.29 18.31
CA HIS A 125 -9.37 10.95 17.55
C HIS A 125 -9.45 11.68 16.21
N ILE A 126 -9.15 12.98 16.19
CA ILE A 126 -9.09 13.78 14.95
C ILE A 126 -8.01 13.22 14.01
N LEU A 127 -6.84 12.88 14.54
CA LEU A 127 -5.74 12.30 13.76
C LEU A 127 -6.10 10.92 13.18
N ILE A 128 -6.81 10.07 13.92
CA ILE A 128 -7.33 8.80 13.40
C ILE A 128 -8.35 9.03 12.27
N ALA A 129 -9.26 9.99 12.43
CA ALA A 129 -10.21 10.34 11.37
C ALA A 129 -9.48 10.82 10.10
N ALA A 130 -8.48 11.69 10.26
CA ALA A 130 -7.63 12.13 9.16
C ALA A 130 -6.88 10.96 8.49
N TYR A 131 -6.35 10.02 9.29
CA TYR A 131 -5.71 8.81 8.80
C TYR A 131 -6.66 7.94 7.97
N LEU A 132 -7.89 7.71 8.44
CA LEU A 132 -8.91 6.93 7.73
C LEU A 132 -9.29 7.57 6.39
N ILE A 133 -9.52 8.89 6.38
CA ILE A 133 -9.81 9.63 5.15
C ILE A 133 -8.64 9.51 4.18
N LEU A 134 -7.42 9.72 4.66
CA LEU A 134 -6.23 9.64 3.83
C LEU A 134 -6.01 8.22 3.28
N ALA A 135 -6.23 7.19 4.08
CA ALA A 135 -6.17 5.79 3.65
C ALA A 135 -7.21 5.47 2.57
N ALA A 136 -8.45 5.93 2.73
CA ALA A 136 -9.49 5.76 1.72
C ALA A 136 -9.11 6.48 0.41
N VAL A 137 -8.56 7.69 0.49
CA VAL A 137 -8.07 8.45 -0.67
C VAL A 137 -6.91 7.73 -1.34
N VAL A 138 -5.91 7.23 -0.59
CA VAL A 138 -4.78 6.46 -1.12
C VAL A 138 -5.27 5.23 -1.87
N VAL A 139 -6.15 4.43 -1.26
CA VAL A 139 -6.69 3.21 -1.89
C VAL A 139 -7.46 3.56 -3.17
N THR A 140 -8.30 4.60 -3.13
CA THR A 140 -9.10 5.04 -4.28
C THR A 140 -8.21 5.53 -5.42
N VAL A 141 -7.27 6.42 -5.14
CA VAL A 141 -6.33 6.94 -6.13
C VAL A 141 -5.48 5.81 -6.69
N HIS A 142 -4.99 4.90 -5.87
CA HIS A 142 -4.22 3.75 -6.32
C HIS A 142 -5.04 2.82 -7.24
N GLN A 143 -6.30 2.56 -6.89
CA GLN A 143 -7.18 1.72 -7.71
C GLN A 143 -7.50 2.36 -9.07
N VAL A 144 -7.83 3.66 -9.08
CA VAL A 144 -8.19 4.41 -10.29
C VAL A 144 -6.96 4.65 -11.17
N THR A 145 -5.86 5.09 -10.58
CA THR A 145 -4.67 5.52 -11.32
C THR A 145 -3.65 4.42 -11.54
N GLY A 146 -3.75 3.27 -10.85
CA GLY A 146 -2.85 2.13 -10.96
C GLY A 146 -3.57 0.84 -11.37
N CYS A 147 -4.28 0.18 -10.44
CA CYS A 147 -4.85 -1.15 -10.69
C CYS A 147 -5.71 -1.23 -11.97
N SER A 148 -6.53 -0.21 -12.23
CA SER A 148 -7.43 -0.20 -13.38
C SER A 148 -6.74 -0.08 -14.74
N LYS A 149 -5.48 0.39 -14.79
CA LYS A 149 -4.68 0.47 -16.04
C LYS A 149 -3.51 -0.53 -16.08
N CYS A 150 -3.36 -1.36 -15.05
CA CYS A 150 -2.35 -2.41 -15.04
C CYS A 150 -2.72 -3.50 -16.07
N GLU A 151 -1.75 -3.96 -16.86
CA GLU A 151 -1.98 -4.96 -17.92
C GLU A 151 -1.57 -6.39 -17.52
N ILE A 152 -1.05 -6.58 -16.31
CA ILE A 152 -0.68 -7.91 -15.80
C ILE A 152 -1.96 -8.74 -15.63
N ALA A 153 -2.11 -9.76 -16.48
CA ALA A 153 -3.28 -10.63 -16.49
C ALA A 153 -3.43 -11.41 -15.17
N GLU A 154 -2.33 -11.75 -14.50
CA GLU A 154 -2.35 -12.54 -13.26
C GLU A 154 -2.68 -11.70 -12.00
N CYS A 155 -2.72 -10.37 -12.12
CA CYS A 155 -2.96 -9.46 -11.01
C CYS A 155 -4.46 -9.38 -10.67
N GLN A 156 -4.86 -10.01 -9.56
CA GLN A 156 -6.26 -10.03 -9.10
C GLN A 156 -6.83 -8.64 -8.82
N ALA A 157 -6.02 -7.75 -8.23
CA ALA A 157 -6.43 -6.36 -7.99
C ALA A 157 -6.73 -5.60 -9.29
N SER A 158 -5.98 -5.90 -10.37
CA SER A 158 -6.24 -5.31 -11.68
C SER A 158 -7.51 -5.89 -12.31
N LYS A 159 -7.71 -7.21 -12.27
CA LYS A 159 -8.94 -7.86 -12.77
C LYS A 159 -10.19 -7.27 -12.11
N ALA A 160 -10.22 -7.25 -10.78
CA ALA A 160 -11.35 -6.70 -10.02
C ALA A 160 -11.59 -5.20 -10.32
N ALA A 161 -10.53 -4.42 -10.53
CA ALA A 161 -10.66 -3.01 -10.88
C ALA A 161 -11.22 -2.78 -12.30
N LYS A 162 -10.94 -3.68 -13.24
CA LYS A 162 -11.45 -3.61 -14.62
C LYS A 162 -12.90 -4.07 -14.71
N GLU A 163 -13.28 -5.11 -13.98
CA GLU A 163 -14.67 -5.60 -13.90
C GLU A 163 -15.62 -4.51 -13.38
N LYS A 164 -15.20 -3.76 -12.34
CA LYS A 164 -15.97 -2.62 -11.81
C LYS A 164 -16.17 -1.46 -12.79
N LYS A 165 -15.41 -1.39 -13.90
CA LYS A 165 -15.53 -0.36 -14.94
C LYS A 165 -16.38 -0.78 -16.13
N MET A 166 -16.78 -2.06 -16.22
CA MET A 166 -17.68 -2.47 -17.29
C MET A 166 -19.07 -1.89 -17.01
N PRO A 167 -19.68 -1.13 -17.94
CA PRO A 167 -21.06 -0.69 -17.77
C PRO A 167 -21.93 -1.94 -17.58
N VAL A 168 -22.76 -1.93 -16.54
CA VAL A 168 -23.81 -2.94 -16.37
C VAL A 168 -24.65 -2.89 -17.63
N LYS A 169 -24.58 -3.95 -18.44
CA LYS A 169 -25.39 -4.09 -19.64
C LYS A 169 -26.84 -4.31 -19.28
#